data_AF-A0AAE9XCX7-F1
#
_entry.id   AF-A0AAE9XCX7-F1
#
_cell.length_a   1.000
_cell.length_b   1.000
_cell.length_c   1.000
_cell.angle_alpha   90.00
_cell.angle_beta   90.00
_cell.angle_gamma   90.00
#
_symmetry.space_group_name_H-M   'P 1'
#
loop_
_entity.id
_entity.type
_entity.pdbx_description
1 polymer ?
#
loop_
_entity_poly.entity_id
_entity_poly.type
_entity_poly.pdbx_seq_one_letter_code
_entity_poly.pdbx_strand_id
1 'polypeptide(L)'
;MNKIFTRWMIIVLAALAAGILIAWLLRLKFTDKEIHAYVSPTEIELGSPIFFTDSTHNAKEVLWEFGNGDMSVERKGAYLFPQTGRYQVRLKIDGKQEARFIVNVREKAEMKEEIPVRIIAPTTALQNELITFMADGESSEWRWEFGESGDVDSREKNPTYAYREPGIYQVHLTSENTEYPVLHQIEILPEYAESDSTDVLSLIAEDIRVRLQNIIDGESFNANYNYVLDKYLCNNPNVIVLINNVRQNDFYSYCHELKIIGSRSSATVLEVVVEPDKRSNCVKKLLVRQNSLLKK
;
A
#
# COMPACT_ATOMS: atom_id res chain seq x y z
N MET A 1 -20.66 104.67 40.25
CA MET A 1 -19.66 104.03 39.36
C MET A 1 -20.04 102.62 38.85
N ASN A 2 -21.28 102.12 39.03
CA ASN A 2 -21.61 100.70 38.74
C ASN A 2 -22.19 100.41 37.33
N LYS A 3 -22.58 101.41 36.52
CA LYS A 3 -23.23 101.21 35.21
C LYS A 3 -22.26 100.94 34.05
N ILE A 4 -21.05 101.49 34.12
CA ILE A 4 -20.02 101.32 33.06
C ILE A 4 -19.38 99.94 33.18
N PHE A 5 -19.13 99.49 34.41
CA PHE A 5 -18.55 98.19 34.70
C PHE A 5 -19.48 97.04 34.28
N THR A 6 -20.80 97.18 34.51
CA THR A 6 -21.81 96.21 34.04
C THR A 6 -21.94 96.16 32.53
N ARG A 7 -21.93 97.32 31.84
CA ARG A 7 -21.93 97.36 30.36
C ARG A 7 -20.69 96.70 29.76
N TRP A 8 -19.51 96.96 30.33
CA TRP A 8 -18.26 96.38 29.84
C TRP A 8 -18.22 94.86 30.09
N MET A 9 -18.69 94.41 31.26
CA MET A 9 -18.81 92.98 31.56
C MET A 9 -19.80 92.27 30.61
N ILE A 10 -20.92 92.89 30.26
CA ILE A 10 -21.89 92.34 29.29
C ILE A 10 -21.26 92.20 27.89
N ILE A 11 -20.45 93.17 27.45
CA ILE A 11 -19.76 93.09 26.15
C ILE A 11 -18.73 91.95 26.15
N VAL A 12 -17.97 91.78 27.24
CA VAL A 12 -17.00 90.68 27.37
C VAL A 12 -17.71 89.32 27.38
N LEU A 13 -18.81 89.18 28.12
CA LEU A 13 -19.61 87.95 28.13
C LEU A 13 -20.24 87.64 26.77
N ALA A 14 -20.73 88.65 26.05
CA ALA A 14 -21.27 88.48 24.70
C ALA A 14 -20.18 88.07 23.69
N ALA A 15 -18.98 88.64 23.79
CA ALA A 15 -17.84 88.26 22.95
C ALA A 15 -17.36 86.82 23.24
N LEU A 16 -17.33 86.41 24.51
CA LEU A 16 -17.02 85.03 24.91
C LEU A 16 -18.09 84.04 24.41
N ALA A 17 -19.38 84.38 24.55
CA ALA A 17 -20.46 83.55 24.05
C ALA A 17 -20.42 83.42 22.52
N ALA A 18 -20.15 84.51 21.79
CA ALA A 18 -19.95 84.49 20.35
C ALA A 18 -18.73 83.63 19.96
N GLY A 19 -17.63 83.73 20.70
CA GLY A 19 -16.44 82.89 20.49
C GLY A 19 -16.73 81.39 20.70
N ILE A 20 -17.49 81.04 21.74
CA ILE A 20 -17.93 79.66 22.00
C ILE A 20 -18.87 79.18 20.90
N LEU A 21 -19.79 80.03 20.44
CA LEU A 21 -20.76 79.68 19.39
C LEU A 21 -20.08 79.53 18.02
N ILE A 22 -19.07 80.35 17.73
CA ILE A 22 -18.19 80.21 16.56
C ILE A 22 -17.34 78.94 16.67
N ALA A 23 -16.74 78.67 17.83
CA ALA A 23 -15.98 77.43 18.06
C ALA A 23 -16.88 76.19 17.93
N TRP A 24 -18.12 76.26 18.39
CA TRP A 24 -19.12 75.20 18.25
C TRP A 24 -19.58 75.03 16.80
N LEU A 25 -19.83 76.12 16.07
CA LEU A 25 -20.11 76.12 14.62
C LEU A 25 -18.94 75.58 13.80
N LEU A 26 -17.72 75.95 14.15
CA LEU A 26 -16.50 75.42 13.54
C LEU A 26 -16.37 73.93 13.85
N ARG A 27 -16.62 73.50 15.10
CA ARG A 27 -16.60 72.08 15.47
C ARG A 27 -17.66 71.28 14.70
N LEU A 28 -18.86 71.83 14.49
CA LEU A 28 -19.90 71.22 13.64
C LEU A 28 -19.51 71.13 12.16
N LYS A 29 -18.68 72.07 11.67
CA LYS A 29 -18.20 72.08 10.29
C LYS A 29 -16.93 71.25 10.06
N PHE A 30 -16.16 70.96 11.11
CA PHE A 30 -14.83 70.34 11.04
C PHE A 30 -14.69 69.04 11.85
N THR A 31 -15.78 68.37 12.23
CA THR A 31 -15.70 66.96 12.64
C THR A 31 -15.60 66.09 11.39
N ASP A 32 -14.37 65.72 11.01
CA ASP A 32 -14.17 64.59 10.11
C ASP A 32 -14.79 63.34 10.75
N LYS A 33 -15.69 62.68 10.01
CA LYS A 33 -16.22 61.39 10.41
C LYS A 33 -15.05 60.41 10.50
N GLU A 34 -14.98 59.65 11.59
CA GLU A 34 -14.03 58.55 11.70
C GLU A 34 -14.55 57.37 10.89
N ILE A 35 -13.76 56.89 9.92
CA ILE A 35 -14.15 55.75 9.10
C ILE A 35 -14.01 54.48 9.92
N HIS A 36 -15.12 53.75 10.06
CA HIS A 36 -15.14 52.43 10.71
C HIS A 36 -15.46 51.38 9.66
N ALA A 37 -14.42 50.83 9.03
CA ALA A 37 -14.56 49.84 7.97
C ALA A 37 -13.48 48.77 8.04
N TYR A 38 -13.81 47.57 7.55
CA TYR A 38 -12.94 46.40 7.61
C TYR A 38 -12.99 45.62 6.30
N VAL A 39 -11.84 45.06 5.91
CA VAL A 39 -11.69 44.07 4.84
C VAL A 39 -10.95 42.86 5.42
N SER A 40 -11.53 41.67 5.27
CA SER A 40 -10.95 40.44 5.80
C SER A 40 -11.38 39.21 4.97
N PRO A 41 -10.49 38.23 4.74
CA PRO A 41 -9.05 38.28 5.02
C PRO A 41 -8.28 39.14 4.02
N THR A 42 -7.08 39.60 4.38
CA THR A 42 -6.19 40.41 3.51
C THR A 42 -5.19 39.58 2.72
N GLU A 43 -5.08 38.29 3.02
CA GLU A 43 -4.28 37.29 2.31
C GLU A 43 -5.22 36.16 1.92
N ILE A 44 -5.43 35.97 0.61
CA ILE A 44 -6.34 34.97 0.08
C ILE A 44 -5.73 34.25 -1.11
N GLU A 45 -6.26 33.07 -1.42
CA GLU A 45 -5.98 32.35 -2.65
C GLU A 45 -7.01 32.69 -3.73
N LEU A 46 -6.61 32.61 -5.00
CA LEU A 46 -7.49 32.76 -6.14
C LEU A 46 -8.69 31.81 -6.01
N GLY A 47 -9.90 32.34 -6.17
CA GLY A 47 -11.14 31.59 -5.95
C GLY A 47 -11.75 31.76 -4.56
N SER A 48 -11.04 32.37 -3.60
CA SER A 48 -11.57 32.70 -2.27
C SER A 48 -12.07 34.15 -2.21
N PRO A 49 -13.25 34.41 -1.61
CA PRO A 49 -13.76 35.78 -1.47
C PRO A 49 -13.11 36.52 -0.30
N ILE A 50 -12.99 37.83 -0.42
CA ILE A 50 -12.88 38.73 0.74
C ILE A 50 -14.26 39.15 1.22
N PHE A 51 -14.36 39.55 2.48
CA PHE A 51 -15.52 40.23 3.04
C PHE A 51 -15.15 41.67 3.36
N PHE A 52 -16.03 42.59 2.97
CA PHE A 52 -15.89 44.01 3.28
C PHE A 52 -17.10 44.48 4.07
N THR A 53 -16.90 45.43 4.99
CA THR A 53 -17.99 46.06 5.73
C THR A 53 -17.65 47.49 6.13
N ASP A 54 -18.63 48.38 6.04
CA ASP A 54 -18.62 49.74 6.54
C ASP A 54 -19.66 49.90 7.66
N SER A 55 -19.27 50.56 8.74
CA SER A 55 -20.11 50.94 9.88
C SER A 55 -19.90 52.41 10.24
N THR A 56 -19.43 53.23 9.29
CA THR A 56 -19.16 54.65 9.50
C THR A 56 -20.45 55.40 9.83
N HIS A 57 -20.47 56.05 11.00
CA HIS A 57 -21.64 56.74 11.51
C HIS A 57 -22.00 57.95 10.63
N ASN A 58 -23.30 58.16 10.39
CA ASN A 58 -23.84 59.24 9.54
C ASN A 58 -23.33 59.26 8.08
N ALA A 59 -22.70 58.20 7.56
CA ALA A 59 -22.37 58.10 6.13
C ALA A 59 -23.66 58.05 5.28
N LYS A 60 -23.77 58.89 4.24
CA LYS A 60 -24.91 58.90 3.32
C LYS A 60 -24.64 58.04 2.10
N GLU A 61 -23.43 58.11 1.59
CA GLU A 61 -22.97 57.36 0.41
C GLU A 61 -21.67 56.63 0.71
N VAL A 62 -21.58 55.39 0.24
CA VAL A 62 -20.40 54.54 0.32
C VAL A 62 -20.07 54.00 -1.07
N LEU A 63 -18.79 53.97 -1.41
CA LEU A 63 -18.30 53.36 -2.65
C LEU A 63 -17.02 52.58 -2.35
N TRP A 64 -17.08 51.27 -2.54
CA TRP A 64 -15.92 50.39 -2.54
C TRP A 64 -15.37 50.30 -3.95
N GLU A 65 -14.06 50.49 -4.11
CA GLU A 65 -13.30 50.25 -5.34
C GLU A 65 -12.30 49.13 -5.04
N PHE A 66 -12.36 48.00 -5.77
CA PHE A 66 -11.54 46.82 -5.43
C PHE A 66 -10.12 46.88 -6.00
N GLY A 67 -9.76 47.97 -6.70
CA GLY A 67 -8.42 48.18 -7.26
C GLY A 67 -8.15 47.51 -8.61
N ASN A 68 -9.11 46.70 -9.11
CA ASN A 68 -9.09 46.10 -10.45
C ASN A 68 -10.05 46.78 -11.44
N GLY A 69 -10.74 47.85 -11.01
CA GLY A 69 -11.77 48.54 -11.79
C GLY A 69 -13.20 48.23 -11.33
N ASP A 70 -13.41 47.16 -10.55
CA ASP A 70 -14.72 46.83 -10.02
C ASP A 70 -15.10 47.70 -8.82
N MET A 71 -16.40 47.90 -8.64
CA MET A 71 -16.95 48.76 -7.60
C MET A 71 -18.19 48.15 -6.93
N SER A 72 -18.45 48.55 -5.68
CA SER A 72 -19.69 48.23 -4.97
C SER A 72 -20.20 49.41 -4.15
N VAL A 73 -21.51 49.63 -4.17
CA VAL A 73 -22.21 50.63 -3.33
C VAL A 73 -22.85 50.01 -2.08
N GLU A 74 -22.65 48.70 -1.87
CA GLU A 74 -23.15 48.01 -0.70
C GLU A 74 -22.32 48.35 0.54
N ARG A 75 -22.96 48.42 1.70
CA ARG A 75 -22.23 48.65 2.96
C ARG A 75 -21.43 47.44 3.41
N LYS A 76 -21.87 46.24 3.07
CA LYS A 76 -21.18 44.99 3.39
C LYS A 76 -21.44 43.97 2.30
N GLY A 77 -20.48 43.09 2.06
CA GLY A 77 -20.62 42.05 1.05
C GLY A 77 -19.40 41.14 0.97
N ALA A 78 -19.46 40.21 0.02
CA ALA A 78 -18.35 39.37 -0.36
C ALA A 78 -17.90 39.73 -1.78
N TYR A 79 -16.60 39.71 -2.05
CA TYR A 79 -16.06 40.00 -3.37
C TYR A 79 -14.97 38.99 -3.76
N LEU A 80 -15.00 38.53 -5.02
CA LEU A 80 -14.09 37.54 -5.56
C LEU A 80 -13.19 38.19 -6.61
N PHE A 81 -11.87 38.13 -6.40
CA PHE A 81 -10.91 38.63 -7.38
C PHE A 81 -10.74 37.64 -8.54
N PRO A 82 -10.77 38.11 -9.81
CA PRO A 82 -10.65 37.23 -10.97
C PRO A 82 -9.20 36.81 -11.28
N GLN A 83 -8.21 37.51 -10.74
CA GLN A 83 -6.78 37.27 -11.00
C GLN A 83 -5.97 37.38 -9.71
N THR A 84 -4.77 36.82 -9.73
CA THR A 84 -3.79 36.97 -8.67
C THR A 84 -3.13 38.33 -8.74
N GLY A 85 -2.66 38.82 -7.59
CA GLY A 85 -2.03 40.13 -7.51
C GLY A 85 -2.28 40.82 -6.18
N ARG A 86 -1.71 42.02 -6.09
CA ARG A 86 -1.83 42.90 -4.94
C ARG A 86 -2.81 44.01 -5.25
N TYR A 87 -3.99 43.95 -4.64
CA TYR A 87 -5.07 44.90 -4.86
C TYR A 87 -5.15 45.90 -3.71
N GLN A 88 -5.33 47.18 -4.06
CA GLN A 88 -5.61 48.23 -3.09
C GLN A 88 -7.10 48.54 -3.12
N VAL A 89 -7.84 47.96 -2.18
CA VAL A 89 -9.26 48.23 -1.99
C VAL A 89 -9.43 49.59 -1.34
N ARG A 90 -10.22 50.47 -1.95
CA ARG A 90 -10.52 51.83 -1.44
C ARG A 90 -11.99 51.93 -1.07
N LEU A 91 -12.29 52.45 0.11
CA LEU A 91 -13.63 52.88 0.51
C LEU A 91 -13.69 54.40 0.42
N LYS A 92 -14.68 54.95 -0.29
CA LYS A 92 -14.96 56.39 -0.35
C LYS A 92 -16.30 56.68 0.34
N ILE A 93 -16.28 57.59 1.31
CA ILE A 93 -17.45 58.02 2.08
C ILE A 93 -17.84 59.44 1.67
N ASP A 94 -19.10 59.63 1.29
CA ASP A 94 -19.70 60.91 0.89
C ASP A 94 -18.86 61.69 -0.15
N GLY A 95 -18.11 60.98 -0.98
CA GLY A 95 -17.22 61.55 -2.00
C GLY A 95 -15.99 62.31 -1.47
N LYS A 96 -15.76 62.35 -0.15
CA LYS A 96 -14.75 63.22 0.48
C LYS A 96 -13.67 62.46 1.22
N GLN A 97 -14.06 61.48 2.03
CA GLN A 97 -13.13 60.74 2.88
C GLN A 97 -12.83 59.39 2.25
N GLU A 98 -11.63 58.87 2.47
CA GLU A 98 -11.23 57.56 1.97
C GLU A 98 -10.46 56.72 2.99
N ALA A 99 -10.66 55.40 2.93
CA ALA A 99 -9.85 54.40 3.60
C ALA A 99 -9.29 53.41 2.57
N ARG A 100 -8.12 52.85 2.84
CA ARG A 100 -7.41 51.94 1.93
C ARG A 100 -7.03 50.65 2.66
N PHE A 101 -7.24 49.52 1.99
CA PHE A 101 -6.92 48.19 2.46
C PHE A 101 -6.11 47.47 1.38
N ILE A 102 -5.10 46.73 1.78
CA ILE A 102 -4.30 45.92 0.85
C ILE A 102 -4.76 44.48 0.96
N VAL A 103 -5.08 43.89 -0.19
CA VAL A 103 -5.44 42.48 -0.31
C VAL A 103 -4.46 41.82 -1.28
N ASN A 104 -3.83 40.75 -0.83
CA ASN A 104 -2.92 39.94 -1.63
C ASN A 104 -3.65 38.65 -2.03
N VAL A 105 -3.82 38.46 -3.34
CA VAL A 105 -4.41 37.26 -3.94
C VAL A 105 -3.28 36.43 -4.52
N ARG A 106 -3.06 35.26 -3.93
CA ARG A 106 -2.03 34.31 -4.35
C ARG A 106 -2.65 33.26 -5.25
N GLU A 107 -1.83 32.59 -6.06
CA GLU A 107 -2.30 31.41 -6.77
C GLU A 107 -2.75 30.37 -5.74
N LYS A 108 -3.82 29.66 -6.06
CA LYS A 108 -4.23 28.50 -5.29
C LYS A 108 -3.08 27.50 -5.35
N ALA A 109 -2.51 27.15 -4.20
CA ALA A 109 -1.48 26.12 -4.18
C ALA A 109 -2.11 24.82 -4.71
N GLU A 110 -1.52 24.26 -5.77
CA GLU A 110 -1.85 22.90 -6.16
C GLU A 110 -1.40 22.00 -5.02
N MET A 111 -2.36 21.56 -4.21
CA MET A 111 -2.13 20.49 -3.25
C MET A 111 -1.90 19.25 -4.10
N LYS A 112 -0.62 18.95 -4.38
CA LYS A 112 -0.22 17.70 -5.00
C LYS A 112 -0.66 16.62 -4.02
N GLU A 113 -1.70 15.87 -4.37
CA GLU A 113 -2.08 14.70 -3.59
C GLU A 113 -0.86 13.78 -3.57
N GLU A 114 -0.18 13.71 -2.43
CA GLU A 114 0.92 12.77 -2.23
C GLU A 114 0.30 11.39 -2.19
N ILE A 115 0.34 10.69 -3.32
CA ILE A 115 -0.01 9.28 -3.37
C ILE A 115 1.00 8.57 -2.46
N PRO A 116 0.57 7.92 -1.37
CA PRO A 116 1.49 7.27 -0.45
C PRO A 116 2.25 6.18 -1.20
N VAL A 117 3.57 6.15 -1.00
CA VAL A 117 4.43 5.12 -1.61
C VAL A 117 3.97 3.73 -1.17
N ARG A 118 3.89 2.79 -2.11
CA ARG A 118 3.49 1.39 -1.86
C ARG A 118 4.44 0.44 -2.57
N ILE A 119 4.59 -0.76 -2.01
CA ILE A 119 5.27 -1.88 -2.66
C ILE A 119 4.22 -2.75 -3.35
N ILE A 120 4.46 -3.08 -4.62
CA ILE A 120 3.69 -4.09 -5.37
C ILE A 120 4.64 -5.24 -5.69
N ALA A 121 4.39 -6.39 -5.06
CA ALA A 121 5.19 -7.60 -5.21
C ALA A 121 4.37 -8.84 -4.79
N PRO A 122 4.74 -10.05 -5.25
CA PRO A 122 4.12 -11.28 -4.76
C PRO A 122 4.40 -11.50 -3.28
N THR A 123 3.50 -12.23 -2.60
CA THR A 123 3.66 -12.62 -1.18
C THR A 123 4.36 -13.96 -1.02
N THR A 124 4.49 -14.75 -2.09
CA THR A 124 5.16 -16.05 -2.10
C THR A 124 5.97 -16.23 -3.38
N ALA A 125 7.14 -16.85 -3.30
CA ALA A 125 7.99 -17.20 -4.45
C ALA A 125 8.84 -18.45 -4.15
N LEU A 126 9.47 -19.02 -5.17
CA LEU A 126 10.43 -20.11 -5.00
C LEU A 126 11.85 -19.58 -4.77
N GLN A 127 12.66 -20.36 -4.07
CA GLN A 127 14.10 -20.14 -3.94
C GLN A 127 14.74 -19.97 -5.33
N ASN A 128 15.69 -19.04 -5.45
CA ASN A 128 16.38 -18.67 -6.71
C ASN A 128 15.49 -18.12 -7.83
N GLU A 129 14.18 -17.94 -7.61
CA GLU A 129 13.28 -17.28 -8.56
C GLU A 129 13.58 -15.78 -8.61
N LEU A 130 13.60 -15.21 -9.82
CA LEU A 130 13.80 -13.77 -10.02
C LEU A 130 12.46 -13.03 -9.83
N ILE A 131 12.33 -12.33 -8.70
CA ILE A 131 11.12 -11.63 -8.30
C ILE A 131 11.23 -10.16 -8.71
N THR A 132 10.18 -9.61 -9.29
CA THR A 132 10.07 -8.18 -9.59
C THR A 132 9.34 -7.46 -8.47
N PHE A 133 9.97 -6.42 -7.93
CA PHE A 133 9.37 -5.51 -6.96
C PHE A 133 9.09 -4.18 -7.65
N MET A 134 7.94 -3.58 -7.36
CA MET A 134 7.56 -2.28 -7.94
C MET A 134 7.24 -1.29 -6.83
N ALA A 135 7.82 -0.09 -6.92
CA ALA A 135 7.40 1.05 -6.12
C ALA A 135 6.29 1.83 -6.84
N ASP A 136 5.11 1.84 -6.25
CA ASP A 136 4.00 2.70 -6.66
C ASP A 136 4.07 4.02 -5.89
N GLY A 137 3.96 5.15 -6.61
CA GLY A 137 4.23 6.49 -6.10
C GLY A 137 5.31 7.26 -6.87
N GLU A 138 5.40 8.55 -6.56
CA GLU A 138 6.39 9.48 -7.12
C GLU A 138 7.50 9.70 -6.08
N SER A 139 8.76 9.48 -6.47
CA SER A 139 9.93 9.87 -5.68
C SER A 139 11.18 9.94 -6.56
N SER A 140 12.11 10.83 -6.21
CA SER A 140 13.40 11.00 -6.88
C SER A 140 14.42 9.93 -6.49
N GLU A 141 14.28 9.30 -5.31
CA GLU A 141 15.18 8.27 -4.80
C GLU A 141 14.41 7.07 -4.22
N TRP A 142 14.95 5.88 -4.45
CA TRP A 142 14.47 4.62 -3.89
C TRP A 142 15.61 3.90 -3.17
N ARG A 143 15.30 3.24 -2.06
CA ARG A 143 16.24 2.38 -1.32
C ARG A 143 15.49 1.12 -0.92
N TRP A 144 15.90 0.01 -1.51
CA TRP A 144 15.35 -1.30 -1.26
C TRP A 144 16.30 -2.10 -0.38
N GLU A 145 15.74 -2.72 0.66
CA GLU A 145 16.42 -3.69 1.52
C GLU A 145 15.56 -4.96 1.51
N PHE A 146 16.06 -6.05 0.94
CA PHE A 146 15.26 -7.28 0.76
C PHE A 146 15.28 -8.20 1.99
N GLY A 147 16.07 -7.85 3.01
CA GLY A 147 16.05 -8.49 4.33
C GLY A 147 17.06 -9.62 4.52
N GLU A 148 17.94 -9.91 3.56
CA GLU A 148 19.01 -10.92 3.71
C GLU A 148 20.24 -10.37 4.47
N SER A 149 20.66 -9.14 4.15
CA SER A 149 21.88 -8.52 4.71
C SER A 149 21.60 -7.40 5.72
N GLY A 150 20.42 -6.78 5.64
CA GLY A 150 20.12 -5.52 6.33
C GLY A 150 20.77 -4.28 5.69
N ASP A 151 21.35 -4.43 4.50
CA ASP A 151 21.92 -3.34 3.71
C ASP A 151 21.01 -2.96 2.53
N VAL A 152 21.25 -1.80 1.93
CA VAL A 152 20.55 -1.36 0.71
C VAL A 152 21.03 -2.19 -0.49
N ASP A 153 20.14 -3.03 -1.00
CA ASP A 153 20.38 -3.93 -2.13
C ASP A 153 20.17 -3.22 -3.49
N SER A 154 19.23 -2.27 -3.58
CA SER A 154 18.95 -1.57 -4.84
C SER A 154 18.44 -0.13 -4.66
N ARG A 155 18.67 0.69 -5.70
CA ARG A 155 18.16 2.07 -5.82
C ARG A 155 17.27 2.30 -7.04
N GLU A 156 16.92 1.24 -7.75
CA GLU A 156 16.01 1.32 -8.89
C GLU A 156 14.56 1.43 -8.42
N LYS A 157 13.68 2.03 -9.22
CA LYS A 157 12.24 2.11 -8.91
C LYS A 157 11.59 0.72 -8.89
N ASN A 158 11.96 -0.12 -9.86
CA ASN A 158 11.39 -1.46 -10.04
C ASN A 158 12.51 -2.52 -10.12
N PRO A 159 13.17 -2.84 -9.00
CA PRO A 159 14.28 -3.79 -9.01
C PRO A 159 13.80 -5.24 -9.17
N THR A 160 14.74 -6.10 -9.53
CA THR A 160 14.57 -7.55 -9.47
C THR A 160 15.51 -8.16 -8.44
N TYR A 161 15.05 -9.17 -7.70
CA TYR A 161 15.82 -9.82 -6.65
C TYR A 161 15.46 -11.30 -6.52
N ALA A 162 16.42 -12.13 -6.09
CA ALA A 162 16.23 -13.57 -5.92
C ALA A 162 16.84 -14.02 -4.59
N TYR A 163 16.03 -14.69 -3.77
CA TYR A 163 16.43 -15.17 -2.46
C TYR A 163 17.12 -16.53 -2.56
N ARG A 164 18.25 -16.67 -1.86
CA ARG A 164 19.06 -17.90 -1.90
C ARG A 164 18.62 -18.95 -0.90
N GLU A 165 17.99 -18.55 0.20
CA GLU A 165 17.54 -19.47 1.24
C GLU A 165 16.01 -19.40 1.38
N PRO A 166 15.33 -20.52 1.63
CA PRO A 166 13.91 -20.50 1.99
C PRO A 166 13.69 -19.80 3.32
N GLY A 167 12.58 -19.07 3.46
CA GLY A 167 12.28 -18.33 4.66
C GLY A 167 11.26 -17.21 4.46
N ILE A 168 10.92 -16.53 5.56
CA ILE A 168 10.06 -15.35 5.53
C ILE A 168 10.95 -14.12 5.61
N TYR A 169 10.86 -13.26 4.59
CA TYR A 169 11.64 -12.03 4.49
C TYR A 169 10.75 -10.80 4.59
N GLN A 170 11.29 -9.74 5.18
CA GLN A 170 10.66 -8.44 5.28
C GLN A 170 11.42 -7.45 4.40
N VAL A 171 10.77 -7.03 3.32
CA VAL A 171 11.27 -6.05 2.36
C VAL A 171 10.95 -4.66 2.87
N HIS A 172 11.96 -3.79 2.90
CA HIS A 172 11.85 -2.39 3.27
C HIS A 172 12.09 -1.52 2.05
N LEU A 173 11.18 -0.57 1.81
CA LEU A 173 11.33 0.48 0.81
C LEU A 173 11.35 1.84 1.51
N THR A 174 12.46 2.56 1.34
CA THR A 174 12.59 3.95 1.80
C THR A 174 12.72 4.88 0.60
N SER A 175 12.01 6.00 0.64
CA SER A 175 12.03 7.07 -0.36
C SER A 175 12.11 8.45 0.31
N GLU A 176 12.28 9.53 -0.46
CA GLU A 176 12.28 10.89 0.10
C GLU A 176 10.91 11.31 0.68
N ASN A 177 9.83 10.66 0.20
CA ASN A 177 8.44 10.99 0.53
C ASN A 177 7.87 10.08 1.64
N THR A 178 8.70 9.25 2.25
CA THR A 178 8.28 8.31 3.31
C THR A 178 9.00 8.64 4.61
N GLU A 179 8.23 8.98 5.66
CA GLU A 179 8.77 9.20 7.02
C GLU A 179 9.30 7.89 7.64
N TYR A 180 8.63 6.77 7.34
CA TYR A 180 9.02 5.41 7.78
C TYR A 180 9.11 4.48 6.57
N PRO A 181 9.95 3.42 6.63
CA PRO A 181 10.03 2.44 5.55
C PRO A 181 8.68 1.78 5.29
N VAL A 182 8.33 1.64 4.01
CA VAL A 182 7.19 0.84 3.57
C VAL A 182 7.60 -0.62 3.62
N LEU A 183 6.74 -1.47 4.20
CA LEU A 183 7.06 -2.87 4.49
C LEU A 183 6.26 -3.80 3.57
N HIS A 184 6.91 -4.85 3.08
CA HIS A 184 6.28 -5.95 2.36
C HIS A 184 6.85 -7.28 2.85
N GLN A 185 6.00 -8.24 3.17
CA GLN A 185 6.43 -9.57 3.59
C GLN A 185 6.32 -10.55 2.44
N ILE A 186 7.36 -11.36 2.24
CA ILE A 186 7.41 -12.41 1.23
C ILE A 186 7.90 -13.73 1.85
N GLU A 187 7.22 -14.82 1.52
CA GLU A 187 7.61 -16.19 1.90
C GLU A 187 8.27 -16.90 0.72
N ILE A 188 9.51 -17.37 0.93
CA ILE A 188 10.32 -18.08 -0.05
C ILE A 188 10.26 -19.57 0.28
N LEU A 189 9.65 -20.32 -0.63
CA LEU A 189 9.53 -21.76 -0.54
C LEU A 189 10.77 -22.43 -1.14
N PRO A 190 11.18 -23.62 -0.64
CA PRO A 190 12.28 -24.36 -1.24
C PRO A 190 11.97 -24.73 -2.70
N GLU A 191 13.00 -24.69 -3.54
CA GLU A 191 12.92 -25.29 -4.86
C GLU A 191 12.75 -26.81 -4.66
N TYR A 192 11.69 -27.40 -5.24
CA TYR A 192 11.39 -28.83 -5.06
C TYR A 192 12.63 -29.66 -5.39
N ALA A 193 13.24 -30.26 -4.35
CA ALA A 193 14.31 -31.21 -4.55
C ALA A 193 13.72 -32.44 -5.26
N GLU A 194 14.48 -33.06 -6.17
CA GLU A 194 14.14 -34.36 -6.80
C GLU A 194 13.73 -35.46 -5.78
N SER A 195 13.92 -35.23 -4.48
CA SER A 195 13.43 -36.03 -3.35
C SER A 195 11.94 -36.38 -3.39
N ASP A 196 11.07 -35.58 -4.01
CA ASP A 196 9.64 -35.92 -4.16
C ASP A 196 9.41 -37.14 -5.04
N SER A 197 10.35 -37.47 -5.94
CA SER A 197 10.31 -38.74 -6.66
C SER A 197 10.51 -39.94 -5.73
N THR A 198 11.29 -39.78 -4.66
CA THR A 198 11.48 -40.83 -3.63
C THR A 198 10.19 -41.12 -2.89
N ASP A 199 9.38 -40.10 -2.61
CA ASP A 199 8.08 -40.28 -1.94
C ASP A 199 7.07 -40.98 -2.84
N VAL A 200 7.00 -40.61 -4.13
CA VAL A 200 6.15 -41.30 -5.10
C VAL A 200 6.59 -42.76 -5.29
N LEU A 201 7.89 -43.01 -5.43
CA LEU A 201 8.43 -44.37 -5.56
C LEU A 201 8.22 -45.19 -4.28
N SER A 202 8.30 -44.57 -3.11
CA SER A 202 8.03 -45.23 -1.82
C SER A 202 6.55 -45.60 -1.67
N LEU A 203 5.64 -44.73 -2.10
CA LEU A 203 4.20 -45.03 -2.13
C LEU A 203 3.87 -46.17 -3.10
N ILE A 204 4.49 -46.17 -4.29
CA ILE A 204 4.35 -47.28 -5.25
C ILE A 204 4.89 -48.58 -4.64
N ALA A 205 6.08 -48.52 -4.04
CA ALA A 205 6.71 -49.65 -3.42
C ALA A 205 5.86 -50.24 -2.28
N GLU A 206 5.25 -49.39 -1.46
CA GLU A 206 4.39 -49.83 -0.36
C GLU A 206 3.08 -50.47 -0.85
N ASP A 207 2.44 -49.91 -1.88
CA ASP A 207 1.26 -50.57 -2.49
C ASP A 207 1.65 -51.93 -3.08
N ILE A 208 2.77 -52.02 -3.81
CA ILE A 208 3.26 -53.31 -4.32
C ILE A 208 3.54 -54.30 -3.18
N ARG A 209 4.19 -53.86 -2.09
CA ARG A 209 4.47 -54.68 -0.91
C ARG A 209 3.19 -55.28 -0.33
N VAL A 210 2.15 -54.46 -0.16
CA VAL A 210 0.84 -54.89 0.35
C VAL A 210 0.20 -55.93 -0.58
N ARG A 211 0.23 -55.71 -1.90
CA ARG A 211 -0.33 -56.68 -2.86
C ARG A 211 0.40 -58.01 -2.85
N LEU A 212 1.72 -57.99 -2.71
CA LEU A 212 2.52 -59.20 -2.57
C LEU A 212 2.22 -59.91 -1.24
N GLN A 213 2.05 -59.17 -0.14
CA GLN A 213 1.67 -59.75 1.14
C GLN A 213 0.28 -60.40 1.10
N ASN A 214 -0.70 -59.77 0.46
CA ASN A 214 -2.04 -60.36 0.28
C ASN A 214 -1.99 -61.73 -0.42
N ILE A 215 -1.08 -61.90 -1.39
CA ILE A 215 -0.88 -63.20 -2.07
C ILE A 215 -0.39 -64.27 -1.07
N ILE A 216 0.49 -63.91 -0.15
CA ILE A 216 0.97 -64.81 0.91
C ILE A 216 -0.16 -65.12 1.89
N ASP A 217 -0.96 -64.12 2.25
CA ASP A 217 -2.03 -64.23 3.23
C ASP A 217 -3.25 -65.02 2.72
N GLY A 218 -3.24 -65.46 1.46
CA GLY A 218 -4.26 -66.34 0.87
C GLY A 218 -5.38 -65.61 0.13
N GLU A 219 -5.26 -64.29 -0.06
CA GLU A 219 -6.20 -63.51 -0.87
C GLU A 219 -6.15 -63.90 -2.36
N SER A 220 -7.09 -63.38 -3.15
CA SER A 220 -7.19 -63.69 -4.58
C SER A 220 -5.87 -63.39 -5.33
N PHE A 221 -5.21 -64.46 -5.77
CA PHE A 221 -3.95 -64.37 -6.54
C PHE A 221 -4.11 -63.49 -7.77
N ASN A 222 -5.12 -63.77 -8.61
CA ASN A 222 -5.32 -63.05 -9.87
C ASN A 222 -5.62 -61.56 -9.63
N ALA A 223 -6.35 -61.21 -8.58
CA ALA A 223 -6.67 -59.82 -8.29
C ALA A 223 -5.42 -59.01 -7.92
N ASN A 224 -4.61 -59.52 -6.99
CA ASN A 224 -3.40 -58.83 -6.54
C ASN A 224 -2.30 -58.83 -7.61
N TYR A 225 -2.11 -59.96 -8.30
CA TYR A 225 -1.13 -60.08 -9.38
C TYR A 225 -1.45 -59.14 -10.55
N ASN A 226 -2.69 -59.20 -11.09
CA ASN A 226 -3.06 -58.38 -12.24
C ASN A 226 -3.07 -56.89 -11.91
N TYR A 227 -3.43 -56.52 -10.67
CA TYR A 227 -3.39 -55.13 -10.23
C TYR A 227 -1.97 -54.54 -10.33
N VAL A 228 -0.96 -55.23 -9.79
CA VAL A 228 0.43 -54.75 -9.85
C VAL A 228 0.93 -54.76 -11.29
N LEU A 229 0.62 -55.82 -12.04
CA LEU A 229 1.03 -56.00 -13.42
C LEU A 229 0.55 -54.86 -14.33
N ASP A 230 -0.74 -54.51 -14.25
CA ASP A 230 -1.33 -53.47 -15.07
C ASP A 230 -0.91 -52.07 -14.61
N LYS A 231 -0.99 -51.82 -13.30
CA LYS A 231 -0.82 -50.46 -12.74
C LYS A 231 0.63 -49.99 -12.73
N TYR A 232 1.59 -50.89 -12.50
CA TYR A 232 3.00 -50.51 -12.25
C TYR A 232 3.99 -51.15 -13.22
N LEU A 233 3.67 -52.32 -13.78
CA LEU A 233 4.60 -53.09 -14.61
C LEU A 233 4.28 -53.03 -16.10
N CYS A 234 3.31 -52.20 -16.51
CA CYS A 234 2.92 -51.99 -17.90
C CYS A 234 2.64 -53.29 -18.65
N ASN A 235 1.93 -54.21 -17.98
CA ASN A 235 1.57 -55.53 -18.49
C ASN A 235 2.76 -56.42 -18.87
N ASN A 236 3.94 -56.17 -18.29
CA ASN A 236 5.13 -56.99 -18.46
C ASN A 236 5.32 -57.98 -17.28
N PRO A 237 5.02 -59.28 -17.45
CA PRO A 237 5.19 -60.27 -16.39
C PRO A 237 6.67 -60.63 -16.13
N ASN A 238 7.57 -60.25 -17.03
CA ASN A 238 8.99 -60.60 -16.99
C ASN A 238 9.86 -59.56 -16.25
N VAL A 239 9.24 -58.64 -15.51
CA VAL A 239 9.98 -57.66 -14.70
C VAL A 239 10.86 -58.39 -13.68
N ILE A 240 12.10 -57.94 -13.56
CA ILE A 240 13.10 -58.57 -12.69
C ILE A 240 12.74 -58.31 -11.23
N VAL A 241 12.66 -59.37 -10.44
CA VAL A 241 12.49 -59.31 -8.98
C VAL A 241 13.73 -59.90 -8.32
N LEU A 242 14.48 -59.05 -7.60
CA LEU A 242 15.64 -59.46 -6.80
C LEU A 242 15.23 -59.61 -5.33
N ILE A 243 15.29 -60.83 -4.83
CA ILE A 243 14.81 -61.25 -3.52
C ILE A 243 15.99 -61.33 -2.56
N ASN A 244 15.92 -60.60 -1.44
CA ASN A 244 16.94 -60.53 -0.40
C ASN A 244 18.37 -60.25 -0.95
N ASN A 245 18.48 -59.55 -2.08
CA ASN A 245 19.73 -59.27 -2.81
C ASN A 245 20.53 -60.51 -3.25
N VAL A 246 19.93 -61.70 -3.27
CA VAL A 246 20.65 -62.95 -3.57
C VAL A 246 20.01 -63.70 -4.74
N ARG A 247 18.68 -63.74 -4.80
CA ARG A 247 17.95 -64.56 -5.77
C ARG A 247 17.19 -63.69 -6.75
N GLN A 248 17.24 -64.01 -8.03
CA GLN A 248 16.51 -63.29 -9.07
C GLN A 248 15.46 -64.19 -9.72
N ASN A 249 14.23 -63.69 -9.82
CA ASN A 249 13.12 -64.32 -10.55
C ASN A 249 12.45 -63.26 -11.46
N ASP A 250 11.65 -63.70 -12.43
CA ASP A 250 10.65 -62.83 -13.05
C ASP A 250 9.44 -62.62 -12.11
N PHE A 251 8.68 -61.54 -12.34
CA PHE A 251 7.58 -61.15 -11.48
C PHE A 251 6.49 -62.23 -11.37
N TYR A 252 6.14 -62.89 -12.47
CA TYR A 252 5.16 -63.97 -12.45
C TYR A 252 5.63 -65.16 -11.62
N SER A 253 6.85 -65.65 -11.88
CA SER A 253 7.44 -66.77 -11.13
C SER A 253 7.56 -66.45 -9.65
N TYR A 254 7.95 -65.23 -9.30
CA TYR A 254 8.00 -64.79 -7.91
C TYR A 254 6.62 -64.80 -7.23
N CYS A 255 5.58 -64.23 -7.87
CA CYS A 255 4.23 -64.24 -7.30
C CYS A 255 3.68 -65.67 -7.16
N HIS A 256 3.97 -66.55 -8.12
CA HIS A 256 3.58 -67.96 -8.04
C HIS A 256 4.25 -68.67 -6.86
N GLU A 257 5.53 -68.37 -6.59
CA GLU A 257 6.21 -68.87 -5.39
C GLU A 257 5.59 -68.33 -4.10
N LEU A 258 5.23 -67.05 -4.03
CA LEU A 258 4.55 -66.48 -2.88
C LEU A 258 3.25 -67.23 -2.55
N LYS A 259 2.45 -67.56 -3.57
CA LYS A 259 1.21 -68.35 -3.40
C LYS A 259 1.48 -69.73 -2.79
N ILE A 260 2.57 -70.39 -3.19
CA ILE A 260 2.95 -71.70 -2.63
C ILE A 260 3.43 -71.53 -1.19
N ILE A 261 4.26 -70.52 -0.91
CA ILE A 261 4.85 -70.26 0.41
C ILE A 261 3.76 -69.89 1.43
N GLY A 262 2.79 -69.05 1.05
CA GLY A 262 1.65 -68.67 1.89
C GLY A 262 0.80 -69.84 2.34
N SER A 263 0.62 -70.85 1.47
CA SER A 263 -0.08 -72.08 1.84
C SER A 263 0.67 -72.98 2.84
N ARG A 264 1.97 -72.72 3.09
CA ARG A 264 2.88 -73.62 3.83
C ARG A 264 3.61 -72.96 5.01
N SER A 265 3.64 -71.63 5.12
CA SER A 265 4.43 -70.90 6.11
C SER A 265 3.94 -69.45 6.30
N SER A 266 4.27 -68.84 7.45
CA SER A 266 3.97 -67.43 7.76
C SER A 266 5.06 -66.48 7.21
N ALA A 267 5.24 -66.46 5.89
CA ALA A 267 6.19 -65.55 5.26
C ALA A 267 5.69 -64.10 5.26
N THR A 268 6.61 -63.13 5.26
CA THR A 268 6.29 -61.70 5.28
C THR A 268 7.19 -60.94 4.32
N VAL A 269 6.58 -60.11 3.47
CA VAL A 269 7.26 -59.12 2.65
C VAL A 269 7.56 -57.91 3.52
N LEU A 270 8.83 -57.76 3.91
CA LEU A 270 9.31 -56.73 4.81
C LEU A 270 9.43 -55.37 4.12
N GLU A 271 9.91 -55.38 2.87
CA GLU A 271 10.23 -54.16 2.14
C GLU A 271 10.21 -54.44 0.64
N VAL A 272 9.76 -53.46 -0.13
CA VAL A 272 9.92 -53.41 -1.58
C VAL A 272 10.62 -52.10 -1.91
N VAL A 273 11.54 -52.13 -2.87
CA VAL A 273 12.11 -50.94 -3.48
C VAL A 273 11.93 -51.08 -4.99
N VAL A 274 11.49 -50.00 -5.62
CA VAL A 274 11.20 -49.96 -7.06
C VAL A 274 12.30 -49.22 -7.81
N GLU A 275 12.76 -49.79 -8.92
CA GLU A 275 13.64 -49.12 -9.87
C GLU A 275 12.80 -48.75 -11.12
N PRO A 276 12.46 -47.46 -11.32
CA PRO A 276 11.68 -47.04 -12.48
C PRO A 276 12.49 -47.15 -13.77
N ASP A 277 11.79 -47.31 -14.89
CA ASP A 277 12.40 -47.16 -16.21
C ASP A 277 12.65 -45.67 -16.52
N LYS A 278 13.81 -45.33 -17.07
CA LYS A 278 14.15 -43.93 -17.41
C LYS A 278 13.33 -43.39 -18.59
N ARG A 279 12.63 -44.26 -19.32
CA ARG A 279 11.92 -43.93 -20.57
C ARG A 279 10.41 -44.14 -20.50
N SER A 280 9.89 -44.59 -19.36
CA SER A 280 8.46 -44.85 -19.17
C SER A 280 8.07 -44.68 -17.71
N ASN A 281 6.78 -44.50 -17.44
CA ASN A 281 6.25 -44.43 -16.07
C ASN A 281 6.15 -45.82 -15.39
N CYS A 282 6.83 -46.84 -15.93
CA CYS A 282 6.74 -48.23 -15.52
C CYS A 282 7.91 -48.59 -14.60
N VAL A 283 7.70 -49.54 -13.69
CA VAL A 283 8.77 -50.12 -12.87
C VAL A 283 9.50 -51.20 -13.67
N LYS A 284 10.82 -51.08 -13.76
CA LYS A 284 11.67 -52.00 -14.55
C LYS A 284 12.26 -53.13 -13.70
N LYS A 285 12.43 -52.90 -12.40
CA LYS A 285 13.00 -53.87 -11.47
C LYS A 285 12.46 -53.64 -10.06
N LEU A 286 12.23 -54.74 -9.35
CA LEU A 286 11.79 -54.78 -7.96
C LEU A 286 12.90 -55.40 -7.11
N LEU A 287 13.24 -54.75 -6.01
CA LEU A 287 14.08 -55.30 -4.95
C LEU A 287 13.14 -55.64 -3.80
N VAL A 288 13.08 -56.91 -3.39
CA VAL A 288 12.13 -57.36 -2.39
C VAL A 288 12.87 -58.00 -1.22
N ARG A 289 12.62 -57.50 -0.02
CA ARG A 289 13.12 -58.11 1.22
C ARG A 289 11.99 -58.89 1.87
N GLN A 290 12.22 -60.17 2.14
CA GLN A 290 11.23 -61.04 2.78
C GLN A 290 11.88 -61.97 3.79
N ASN A 291 11.14 -62.32 4.85
CA ASN A 291 11.55 -63.42 5.71
C ASN A 291 11.30 -64.76 4.98
N SER A 292 12.20 -65.73 5.15
CA SER A 292 12.01 -67.08 4.63
C SER A 292 11.88 -68.02 5.81
N LEU A 293 10.69 -68.57 6.03
CA LEU A 293 10.50 -69.73 6.87
C LEU A 293 10.47 -70.98 5.99
N LEU A 294 11.55 -71.24 5.27
CA LEU A 294 11.81 -72.58 4.77
C LEU A 294 12.35 -73.41 5.94
N LYS A 295 11.46 -74.07 6.69
CA LYS A 295 11.89 -75.25 7.45
C LYS A 295 12.42 -76.25 6.43
N LYS A 296 13.72 -76.52 6.51
CA LYS A 296 14.37 -77.66 5.84
C LYS A 296 13.68 -78.97 6.23
#